data_AF-A0A7C6CCJ4-F1
#
_entry.id   AF-A0A7C6CCJ4-F1
#
_cell.length_a   1.000
_cell.length_b   1.000
_cell.length_c   1.000
_cell.angle_alpha   90.00
_cell.angle_beta   90.00
_cell.angle_gamma   90.00
#
_symmetry.space_group_name_H-M   'P 1'
#
loop_
_entity.id
_entity.type
_entity.pdbx_description
1 polymer ?
#
loop_
_entity_poly.entity_id
_entity_poly.type
_entity_poly.pdbx_seq_one_letter_code
_entity_poly.pdbx_strand_id
1 'polypeptide(L)'
;MMKNTEWGAIAYLSKSIYGQGSNEVWINPADNFTTGCAGDSFNSSPTSGCLRKYNTPNGQKASTTGNIYGVYDMSGGACEYTASYINNGHNNLTEHGKSAFSSHIKYIDIYKAGSVDSDKNNYNSTIYNKGDAIYETSNDHIGIGSWYSDFSFTPKQERPWFRRGGDYTNGNAAGVFAFYDESGAAISYFGFRPTLFVGPEL
;
A
#
# COMPACT_ATOMS: atom_id res chain seq x y z
N MET A 1 -8.23 -1.14 -9.86
CA MET A 1 -7.52 -0.94 -8.59
C MET A 1 -6.40 -1.97 -8.55
N MET A 2 -5.19 -1.57 -8.19
CA MET A 2 -4.02 -2.45 -8.12
C MET A 2 -4.21 -3.54 -7.05
N LYS A 3 -3.71 -4.75 -7.32
CA LYS A 3 -3.69 -5.87 -6.36
C LYS A 3 -2.52 -5.75 -5.37
N ASN A 4 -2.55 -6.46 -4.24
CA ASN A 4 -1.42 -6.48 -3.32
C ASN A 4 -0.18 -7.14 -3.93
N THR A 5 -0.35 -8.17 -4.75
CA THR A 5 0.71 -8.84 -5.51
C THR A 5 1.40 -7.90 -6.50
N GLU A 6 0.63 -7.02 -7.14
CA GLU A 6 1.16 -5.98 -8.03
C GLU A 6 1.89 -4.89 -7.24
N TRP A 7 1.35 -4.47 -6.09
CA TRP A 7 2.03 -3.56 -5.17
C TRP A 7 3.35 -4.15 -4.68
N GLY A 8 3.35 -5.42 -4.27
CA GLY A 8 4.52 -6.14 -3.79
C GLY A 8 5.60 -6.26 -4.86
N ALA A 9 5.24 -6.49 -6.12
CA ALA A 9 6.20 -6.46 -7.22
C ALA A 9 6.96 -5.11 -7.31
N ILE A 10 6.25 -3.99 -7.11
CA ILE A 10 6.87 -2.65 -7.10
C ILE A 10 7.67 -2.43 -5.81
N ALA A 11 7.22 -2.96 -4.67
CA ALA A 11 7.94 -2.91 -3.40
C ALA A 11 9.28 -3.64 -3.47
N TYR A 12 9.31 -4.84 -4.05
CA TYR A 12 10.56 -5.57 -4.29
C TYR A 12 11.43 -4.88 -5.34
N LEU A 13 10.85 -4.33 -6.41
CA LEU A 13 11.58 -3.50 -7.36
C LEU A 13 12.31 -2.37 -6.63
N SER A 14 11.65 -1.68 -5.70
CA SER A 14 12.26 -0.56 -4.98
C SER A 14 13.50 -0.95 -4.16
N LYS A 15 13.64 -2.22 -3.80
CA LYS A 15 14.78 -2.77 -3.05
C LYS A 15 15.77 -3.55 -3.90
N SER A 16 15.48 -3.71 -5.19
CA SER A 16 16.38 -4.33 -6.15
C SER A 16 17.53 -3.40 -6.57
N ILE A 17 18.49 -3.94 -7.32
CA ILE A 17 19.57 -3.17 -7.98
C ILE A 17 19.05 -2.20 -9.05
N TYR A 18 17.80 -2.38 -9.51
CA TYR A 18 17.12 -1.49 -10.45
C TYR A 18 16.22 -0.46 -9.74
N GLY A 19 16.09 -0.59 -8.41
CA GLY A 19 15.33 0.30 -7.55
C GLY A 19 16.21 1.30 -6.81
N GLN A 20 15.73 1.71 -5.63
CA GLN A 20 16.48 2.50 -4.66
C GLN A 20 17.45 1.69 -3.79
N GLY A 21 17.49 0.36 -3.95
CA GLY A 21 18.32 -0.53 -3.15
C GLY A 21 17.94 -0.46 -1.66
N SER A 22 18.89 -0.23 -0.78
CA SER A 22 18.62 -0.10 0.66
C SER A 22 17.98 1.21 1.07
N ASN A 23 17.90 2.21 0.19
CA ASN A 23 17.32 3.51 0.52
C ASN A 23 15.80 3.44 0.62
N GLU A 24 15.24 4.23 1.53
CA GLU A 24 13.81 4.38 1.71
C GLU A 24 13.22 5.35 0.69
N VAL A 25 12.03 5.01 0.17
CA VAL A 25 11.29 5.90 -0.72
C VAL A 25 10.70 7.01 0.12
N TRP A 26 10.98 8.26 -0.26
CA TRP A 26 10.55 9.41 0.51
C TRP A 26 9.04 9.60 0.49
N ILE A 27 8.51 10.10 1.60
CA ILE A 27 7.10 10.45 1.73
C ILE A 27 6.74 11.58 0.76
N ASN A 28 5.52 11.54 0.23
CA ASN A 28 4.81 12.68 -0.31
C ASN A 28 4.05 13.39 0.83
N PRO A 29 4.52 14.57 1.30
CA PRO A 29 3.88 15.29 2.41
C PRO A 29 2.78 16.26 1.94
N ALA A 30 2.41 16.29 0.67
CA ALA A 30 1.48 17.28 0.14
C ALA A 30 0.05 17.05 0.67
N ASP A 31 -0.46 18.00 1.44
CA ASP A 31 -1.79 17.98 2.07
C ASP A 31 -2.97 18.07 1.06
N ASN A 32 -2.67 18.45 -0.18
CA ASN A 32 -3.64 18.60 -1.25
C ASN A 32 -3.63 17.41 -2.22
N PHE A 33 -2.97 16.31 -1.85
CA PHE A 33 -2.89 15.05 -2.61
C PHE A 33 -2.28 15.20 -4.02
N THR A 34 -1.46 16.23 -4.24
CA THR A 34 -0.73 16.36 -5.50
C THR A 34 0.23 15.18 -5.65
N THR A 35 0.03 14.38 -6.69
CA THR A 35 0.87 13.22 -7.02
C THR A 35 2.24 13.66 -7.56
N GLY A 36 3.24 12.79 -7.44
CA GLY A 36 4.59 13.08 -7.93
C GLY A 36 5.30 14.15 -7.11
N CYS A 37 4.99 14.21 -5.82
CA CYS A 37 5.61 15.13 -4.87
C CYS A 37 6.46 14.36 -3.86
N ALA A 38 7.51 15.01 -3.37
CA ALA A 38 8.36 14.49 -2.32
C ALA A 38 8.59 15.52 -1.22
N GLY A 39 8.88 15.03 -0.03
CA GLY A 39 9.44 15.81 1.06
C GLY A 39 10.93 16.13 0.88
N ASP A 40 11.58 16.49 1.99
CA ASP A 40 13.03 16.64 2.09
C ASP A 40 13.71 15.45 2.81
N SER A 41 12.91 14.47 3.22
CA SER A 41 13.31 13.22 3.87
C SER A 41 12.19 12.18 3.74
N PHE A 42 12.46 10.94 4.16
CA PHE A 42 11.46 9.87 4.23
C PHE A 42 10.36 10.11 5.27
N ASN A 43 10.59 10.99 6.25
CA ASN A 43 9.68 11.30 7.34
C ASN A 43 9.28 12.78 7.41
N SER A 44 9.31 13.48 6.26
CA SER A 44 8.96 14.90 6.20
C SER A 44 7.56 15.17 6.74
N SER A 45 7.42 16.25 7.52
CA SER A 45 6.13 16.74 7.99
C SER A 45 5.24 17.18 6.83
N PRO A 46 3.89 17.17 7.01
CA PRO A 46 2.94 17.72 6.05
C PRO A 46 3.33 19.10 5.52
N THR A 47 3.10 19.33 4.23
CA THR A 47 3.31 20.61 3.56
C THR A 47 2.08 21.05 2.80
N SER A 48 1.89 22.37 2.71
CA SER A 48 0.88 22.92 1.81
C SER A 48 1.34 22.74 0.36
N GLY A 49 0.70 21.81 -0.34
CA GLY A 49 1.05 21.45 -1.71
C GLY A 49 2.41 20.77 -1.87
N CYS A 50 2.91 20.80 -3.11
CA CYS A 50 4.08 20.04 -3.55
C CYS A 50 5.40 20.72 -3.14
N LEU A 51 6.11 20.15 -2.16
CA LEU A 51 7.42 20.67 -1.73
C LEU A 51 8.51 20.45 -2.80
N ARG A 52 8.65 19.21 -3.30
CA ARG A 52 9.59 18.83 -4.35
C ARG A 52 8.87 18.10 -5.48
N LYS A 53 8.98 18.62 -6.70
CA LYS A 53 8.39 18.01 -7.90
C LYS A 53 9.19 16.78 -8.32
N TYR A 54 8.51 15.75 -8.83
CA TYR A 54 9.07 14.45 -9.23
C TYR A 54 10.37 14.50 -10.05
N ASN A 55 10.54 15.50 -10.90
CA ASN A 55 11.69 15.63 -11.80
C ASN A 55 12.92 16.33 -11.16
N THR A 56 12.83 16.77 -9.91
CA THR A 56 13.95 17.37 -9.17
C THR A 56 14.79 16.30 -8.46
N PRO A 57 16.06 16.56 -8.09
CA PRO A 57 16.88 15.58 -7.38
C PRO A 57 16.24 15.01 -6.10
N ASN A 58 15.59 15.85 -5.30
CA ASN A 58 14.85 15.40 -4.11
C ASN A 58 13.51 14.76 -4.48
N GLY A 59 12.81 15.27 -5.50
CA GLY A 59 11.58 14.66 -6.01
C GLY A 59 11.76 13.20 -6.39
N GLN A 60 12.86 12.88 -7.07
CA GLN A 60 13.20 11.53 -7.47
C GLN A 60 13.37 10.55 -6.29
N LYS A 61 13.59 11.04 -5.06
CA LYS A 61 13.66 10.20 -3.86
C LYS A 61 12.31 9.64 -3.43
N ALA A 62 11.19 10.22 -3.85
CA ALA A 62 9.86 9.62 -3.68
C ALA A 62 9.51 8.59 -4.79
N SER A 63 10.42 8.36 -5.74
CA SER A 63 10.25 7.32 -6.77
C SER A 63 10.78 5.98 -6.30
N THR A 64 10.13 4.88 -6.66
CA THR A 64 10.63 3.53 -6.31
C THR A 64 11.99 3.19 -6.93
N THR A 65 12.43 3.90 -7.96
CA THR A 65 13.73 3.70 -8.63
C THR A 65 14.78 4.77 -8.32
N GLY A 66 14.42 5.78 -7.54
CA GLY A 66 15.33 6.90 -7.25
C GLY A 66 15.63 7.79 -8.45
N ASN A 67 14.82 7.71 -9.51
CA ASN A 67 14.89 8.52 -10.72
C ASN A 67 13.47 8.84 -11.23
N ILE A 68 13.35 9.49 -12.40
CA ILE A 68 12.04 9.93 -12.92
C ILE A 68 11.15 8.81 -13.48
N TYR A 69 11.65 7.57 -13.59
CA TYR A 69 10.96 6.48 -14.30
C TYR A 69 10.30 5.46 -13.37
N GLY A 70 10.51 5.55 -12.06
CA GLY A 70 9.86 4.67 -11.09
C GLY A 70 8.44 5.13 -10.78
N VAL A 71 7.84 4.40 -9.86
CA VAL A 71 6.48 4.65 -9.40
C VAL A 71 6.52 5.59 -8.21
N TYR A 72 5.66 6.61 -8.21
CA TYR A 72 5.56 7.62 -7.16
C TYR A 72 4.37 7.34 -6.24
N ASP A 73 4.28 8.12 -5.16
CA ASP A 73 3.12 8.15 -4.24
C ASP A 73 2.81 6.77 -3.63
N MET A 74 3.86 5.98 -3.40
CA MET A 74 3.79 4.72 -2.65
C MET A 74 4.21 4.89 -1.19
N SER A 75 4.58 6.10 -0.79
CA SER A 75 4.84 6.53 0.58
C SER A 75 4.18 7.90 0.77
N GLY A 76 3.11 7.97 1.56
CA GLY A 76 2.37 9.20 1.81
C GLY A 76 1.53 9.71 0.63
N GLY A 77 1.12 10.98 0.71
CA GLY A 77 0.12 11.56 -0.16
C GLY A 77 -1.27 11.12 0.28
N ALA A 78 -1.87 10.17 -0.44
CA ALA A 78 -3.13 9.55 -0.08
C ALA A 78 -2.94 8.05 0.18
N CYS A 79 -3.60 7.51 1.21
CA CYS A 79 -3.70 6.06 1.34
C CYS A 79 -4.44 5.49 0.12
N GLU A 80 -3.99 4.35 -0.39
CA GLU A 80 -4.62 3.72 -1.56
C GLU A 80 -5.28 2.39 -1.18
N TYR A 81 -6.53 2.23 -1.58
CA TYR A 81 -7.17 0.91 -1.59
C TYR A 81 -6.48 0.01 -2.60
N THR A 82 -6.30 -1.25 -2.23
CA THR A 82 -5.92 -2.31 -3.16
C THR A 82 -7.10 -3.23 -3.42
N ALA A 83 -7.11 -3.87 -4.59
CA ALA A 83 -8.07 -4.90 -4.94
C ALA A 83 -7.70 -6.16 -4.17
N SER A 84 -7.97 -6.17 -2.87
CA SER A 84 -7.70 -7.28 -1.99
C SER A 84 -8.45 -7.21 -0.66
N TYR A 85 -8.72 -8.39 -0.09
CA TYR A 85 -9.42 -8.50 1.20
C TYR A 85 -9.11 -9.82 1.92
N ILE A 86 -9.36 -9.85 3.22
CA ILE A 86 -9.47 -11.08 4.00
C ILE A 86 -10.90 -11.62 3.87
N ASN A 87 -11.04 -12.84 3.37
CA ASN A 87 -12.34 -13.51 3.24
C ASN A 87 -12.83 -14.02 4.60
N ASN A 88 -13.35 -13.12 5.41
CA ASN A 88 -13.88 -13.40 6.75
C ASN A 88 -15.41 -13.52 6.82
N GLY A 89 -16.11 -13.37 5.68
CA GLY A 89 -17.56 -13.44 5.62
C GLY A 89 -18.30 -12.24 6.22
N HIS A 90 -17.61 -11.16 6.56
CA HIS A 90 -18.25 -9.94 7.08
C HIS A 90 -19.05 -9.22 5.98
N ASN A 91 -20.17 -8.61 6.34
CA ASN A 91 -21.10 -7.95 5.40
C ASN A 91 -20.42 -6.84 4.57
N ASN A 92 -19.43 -6.14 5.14
CA ASN A 92 -18.66 -5.06 4.48
C ASN A 92 -17.95 -5.50 3.19
N LEU A 93 -17.69 -6.80 3.00
CA LEU A 93 -17.20 -7.33 1.72
C LEU A 93 -18.19 -7.04 0.58
N THR A 94 -19.48 -7.12 0.85
CA THR A 94 -20.53 -6.90 -0.14
C THR A 94 -21.19 -5.54 -0.05
N GLU A 95 -21.19 -4.91 1.13
CA GLU A 95 -21.81 -3.59 1.33
C GLU A 95 -20.96 -2.47 0.71
N HIS A 96 -19.65 -2.51 0.90
CA HIS A 96 -18.75 -1.45 0.46
C HIS A 96 -17.92 -1.82 -0.78
N GLY A 97 -17.53 -3.10 -0.92
CA GLY A 97 -16.65 -3.56 -1.99
C GLY A 97 -17.29 -4.54 -2.98
N LYS A 98 -18.61 -4.51 -3.18
CA LYS A 98 -19.36 -5.50 -3.99
C LYS A 98 -18.72 -5.80 -5.34
N SER A 99 -18.32 -4.77 -6.08
CA SER A 99 -17.74 -4.91 -7.43
C SER A 99 -16.42 -5.67 -7.41
N ALA A 100 -15.57 -5.42 -6.41
CA ALA A 100 -14.33 -6.13 -6.18
C ALA A 100 -14.60 -7.57 -5.69
N PHE A 101 -15.49 -7.74 -4.71
CA PHE A 101 -15.86 -9.05 -4.16
C PHE A 101 -16.42 -10.00 -5.22
N SER A 102 -17.24 -9.51 -6.16
CA SER A 102 -17.80 -10.31 -7.25
C SER A 102 -16.91 -10.35 -8.51
N SER A 103 -15.70 -9.79 -8.47
CA SER A 103 -14.81 -9.74 -9.62
C SER A 103 -14.18 -11.10 -9.92
N HIS A 104 -13.67 -11.28 -11.14
CA HIS A 104 -12.88 -12.45 -11.46
C HIS A 104 -11.60 -12.46 -10.62
N ILE A 105 -11.21 -13.64 -10.09
CA ILE A 105 -10.04 -13.83 -9.21
C ILE A 105 -8.71 -13.33 -9.81
N LYS A 106 -8.65 -13.07 -11.12
CA LYS A 106 -7.45 -12.51 -11.77
C LYS A 106 -7.21 -11.04 -11.39
N TYR A 107 -8.26 -10.34 -10.97
CA TYR A 107 -8.26 -8.90 -10.66
C TYR A 107 -8.24 -8.60 -9.17
N ILE A 108 -8.17 -9.61 -8.30
CA ILE A 108 -8.25 -9.44 -6.85
C ILE A 108 -7.40 -10.47 -6.11
N ASP A 109 -6.71 -10.03 -5.07
CA ASP A 109 -6.02 -10.95 -4.15
C ASP A 109 -6.93 -11.26 -2.96
N ILE A 110 -7.25 -12.54 -2.78
CA ILE A 110 -8.16 -13.00 -1.73
C ILE A 110 -7.34 -13.76 -0.69
N TYR A 111 -7.34 -13.23 0.53
CA TYR A 111 -6.63 -13.82 1.65
C TYR A 111 -7.60 -14.66 2.48
N LYS A 112 -7.12 -15.82 2.94
CA LYS A 112 -7.91 -16.66 3.84
C LYS A 112 -7.94 -16.03 5.23
N ALA A 113 -9.12 -15.95 5.85
CA ALA A 113 -9.21 -15.62 7.27
C ALA A 113 -8.55 -16.71 8.12
N GLY A 114 -8.00 -16.29 9.26
CA GLY A 114 -7.47 -17.21 10.26
C GLY A 114 -8.57 -18.05 10.91
N SER A 115 -8.16 -18.94 11.82
CA SER A 115 -9.12 -19.74 12.63
C SER A 115 -10.07 -18.87 13.46
N VAL A 116 -9.61 -17.67 13.82
CA VAL A 116 -10.37 -16.62 14.49
C VAL A 116 -10.16 -15.34 13.68
N ASP A 117 -11.24 -14.64 13.35
CA ASP A 117 -11.17 -13.37 12.64
C ASP A 117 -10.59 -12.26 13.56
N SER A 118 -9.27 -12.14 13.51
CA SER A 118 -8.46 -11.26 14.34
C SER A 118 -7.20 -10.90 13.56
N ASP A 119 -6.64 -9.73 13.82
CA ASP A 119 -5.42 -9.21 13.17
C ASP A 119 -4.31 -10.26 13.19
N LYS A 120 -4.02 -10.87 14.34
CA LYS A 120 -2.93 -11.84 14.49
C LYS A 120 -3.15 -13.10 13.66
N ASN A 121 -4.34 -13.69 13.72
CA ASN A 121 -4.60 -14.95 13.03
C ASN A 121 -4.77 -14.73 11.51
N ASN A 122 -5.34 -13.60 11.10
CA ASN A 122 -5.44 -13.21 9.71
C ASN A 122 -4.06 -12.89 9.15
N TYR A 123 -3.21 -12.17 9.90
CA TYR A 123 -1.82 -11.89 9.56
C TYR A 123 -1.02 -13.17 9.34
N ASN A 124 -1.10 -14.13 10.28
CA ASN A 124 -0.44 -15.42 10.13
C ASN A 124 -0.91 -16.19 8.88
N SER A 125 -2.13 -15.94 8.40
CA SER A 125 -2.66 -16.55 7.18
C SER A 125 -2.15 -15.87 5.91
N THR A 126 -1.63 -14.64 5.99
CA THR A 126 -1.00 -13.96 4.84
C THR A 126 0.29 -14.65 4.39
N ILE A 127 0.92 -15.48 5.23
CA ILE A 127 2.12 -16.25 4.88
C ILE A 127 1.97 -17.07 3.58
N TYR A 128 0.75 -17.49 3.24
CA TYR A 128 0.48 -18.31 2.05
C TYR A 128 0.38 -17.49 0.75
N ASN A 129 0.37 -16.16 0.83
CA ASN A 129 0.42 -15.25 -0.31
C ASN A 129 1.79 -14.59 -0.30
N LYS A 130 2.67 -15.02 -1.20
CA LYS A 130 4.03 -14.51 -1.29
C LYS A 130 4.15 -13.49 -2.41
N GLY A 131 5.12 -12.59 -2.29
CA GLY A 131 5.40 -11.57 -3.30
C GLY A 131 4.55 -10.31 -3.18
N ASP A 132 3.67 -10.22 -2.18
CA ASP A 132 2.80 -9.06 -1.91
C ASP A 132 3.37 -8.06 -0.90
N ALA A 133 4.53 -8.38 -0.32
CA ALA A 133 5.24 -7.59 0.68
C ALA A 133 4.35 -7.26 1.89
N ILE A 134 3.60 -8.25 2.37
CA ILE A 134 2.90 -8.20 3.66
C ILE A 134 3.68 -9.02 4.67
N TYR A 135 3.71 -10.34 4.50
CA TYR A 135 4.29 -11.23 5.52
C TYR A 135 5.83 -11.18 5.53
N GLU A 136 6.47 -11.12 4.36
CA GLU A 136 7.94 -11.22 4.27
C GLU A 136 8.66 -9.95 4.73
N THR A 137 7.95 -8.83 4.73
CA THR A 137 8.49 -7.49 5.02
C THR A 137 7.90 -6.88 6.28
N SER A 138 7.28 -7.70 7.14
CA SER A 138 6.80 -7.25 8.44
C SER A 138 7.00 -8.32 9.52
N ASN A 139 7.12 -7.86 10.76
CA ASN A 139 7.27 -8.69 11.95
C ASN A 139 6.11 -8.50 12.94
N ASP A 140 5.15 -7.64 12.59
CA ASP A 140 3.97 -7.35 13.40
C ASP A 140 2.71 -7.25 12.52
N HIS A 141 1.57 -7.20 13.19
CA HIS A 141 0.22 -7.23 12.63
C HIS A 141 -0.63 -6.03 13.08
N ILE A 142 -0.02 -5.15 13.88
CA ILE A 142 -0.56 -3.92 14.42
C ILE A 142 0.55 -2.88 14.58
N GLY A 143 0.25 -1.60 14.33
CA GLY A 143 1.21 -0.53 14.56
C GLY A 143 2.42 -0.60 13.63
N ILE A 144 3.57 -0.16 14.11
CA ILE A 144 4.80 -0.01 13.33
C ILE A 144 5.59 -1.33 13.36
N GLY A 145 5.34 -2.19 12.38
CA GLY A 145 5.91 -3.54 12.31
C GLY A 145 6.47 -3.96 10.97
N SER A 146 6.27 -3.15 9.93
CA SER A 146 6.84 -3.38 8.60
C SER A 146 8.28 -2.85 8.51
N TRP A 147 9.01 -3.26 7.47
CA TRP A 147 10.31 -2.71 7.14
C TRP A 147 10.25 -1.18 7.09
N TYR A 148 11.36 -0.52 7.45
CA TYR A 148 11.48 0.94 7.53
C TYR A 148 10.56 1.62 8.55
N SER A 149 10.05 0.86 9.53
CA SER A 149 9.11 1.37 10.53
C SER A 149 7.77 1.81 9.94
N ASP A 150 7.40 1.21 8.80
CA ASP A 150 6.09 1.34 8.19
C ASP A 150 4.98 0.67 9.03
N PHE A 151 3.74 1.14 8.87
CA PHE A 151 2.57 0.54 9.52
C PHE A 151 2.23 -0.87 8.97
N SER A 152 1.70 -1.74 9.83
CA SER A 152 1.40 -3.14 9.51
C SER A 152 0.06 -3.60 10.08
N PHE A 153 -1.03 -2.83 9.91
CA PHE A 153 -2.34 -3.20 10.44
C PHE A 153 -3.04 -4.23 9.52
N THR A 154 -3.26 -5.43 10.06
CA THR A 154 -3.87 -6.53 9.29
C THR A 154 -5.40 -6.48 9.33
N PRO A 155 -6.09 -6.60 8.17
CA PRO A 155 -7.55 -6.68 8.11
C PRO A 155 -8.17 -7.75 9.00
N LYS A 156 -9.28 -7.39 9.65
CA LYS A 156 -10.06 -8.24 10.55
C LYS A 156 -11.48 -7.70 10.71
N GLN A 157 -12.41 -8.56 11.11
CA GLN A 157 -13.75 -8.17 11.56
C GLN A 157 -14.45 -7.25 10.55
N GLU A 158 -14.96 -6.10 11.01
CA GLU A 158 -15.63 -5.10 10.18
C GLU A 158 -14.70 -4.36 9.21
N ARG A 159 -13.39 -4.63 9.26
CA ARG A 159 -12.37 -4.01 8.41
C ARG A 159 -11.67 -5.05 7.53
N PRO A 160 -12.37 -5.69 6.57
CA PRO A 160 -11.80 -6.81 5.82
C PRO A 160 -10.93 -6.40 4.61
N TRP A 161 -10.90 -5.13 4.24
CA TRP A 161 -10.19 -4.64 3.05
C TRP A 161 -8.79 -4.12 3.38
N PHE A 162 -7.86 -4.21 2.43
CA PHE A 162 -6.52 -3.64 2.57
C PHE A 162 -6.44 -2.21 2.01
N ARG A 163 -5.61 -1.40 2.66
CA ARG A 163 -5.01 -0.18 2.09
C ARG A 163 -3.50 -0.22 2.21
N ARG A 164 -2.79 0.57 1.38
CA ARG A 164 -1.32 0.65 1.35
C ARG A 164 -0.81 2.10 1.31
N GLY A 165 0.49 2.29 1.55
CA GLY A 165 1.23 3.53 1.31
C GLY A 165 1.22 4.55 2.46
N GLY A 166 0.09 4.71 3.14
CA GLY A 166 -0.09 5.77 4.14
C GLY A 166 -0.42 7.13 3.50
N ASP A 167 -0.90 8.07 4.31
CA ASP A 167 -1.19 9.44 3.91
C ASP A 167 -0.06 10.41 4.30
N TYR A 168 -0.18 11.66 3.84
CA TYR A 168 0.79 12.73 4.07
C TYR A 168 1.06 13.05 5.55
N THR A 169 0.24 12.58 6.49
CA THR A 169 0.39 12.81 7.94
C THR A 169 1.10 11.69 8.68
N ASN A 170 1.29 10.52 8.07
CA ASN A 170 1.83 9.35 8.78
C ASN A 170 3.35 9.41 9.01
N GLY A 171 4.06 10.37 8.41
CA GLY A 171 5.49 10.58 8.63
C GLY A 171 6.30 9.31 8.34
N ASN A 172 7.08 8.84 9.33
CA ASN A 172 7.92 7.65 9.19
C ASN A 172 7.16 6.31 9.15
N ALA A 173 5.84 6.33 9.34
CA ALA A 173 5.01 5.13 9.29
C ALA A 173 4.26 4.96 7.96
N ALA A 174 4.28 5.99 7.10
CA ALA A 174 3.95 5.85 5.69
C ALA A 174 5.12 5.20 4.95
N GLY A 175 4.81 4.43 3.92
CA GLY A 175 5.85 3.78 3.13
C GLY A 175 5.35 2.67 2.23
N VAL A 176 6.28 2.18 1.42
CA VAL A 176 6.02 1.16 0.39
C VAL A 176 5.61 -0.18 1.03
N PHE A 177 6.04 -0.45 2.26
CA PHE A 177 5.72 -1.65 3.02
C PHE A 177 4.58 -1.42 4.02
N ALA A 178 4.00 -0.22 4.03
CA ALA A 178 2.86 0.10 4.86
C ALA A 178 1.60 -0.60 4.36
N PHE A 179 0.88 -1.25 5.27
CA PHE A 179 -0.44 -1.81 5.03
C PHE A 179 -1.38 -1.57 6.19
N TYR A 180 -2.67 -1.44 5.87
CA TYR A 180 -3.72 -1.09 6.80
C TYR A 180 -4.98 -1.93 6.58
N ASP A 181 -5.75 -2.06 7.64
CA ASP A 181 -7.10 -2.59 7.62
C ASP A 181 -8.13 -1.48 7.32
N GLU A 182 -9.20 -1.82 6.62
CA GLU A 182 -10.28 -0.88 6.36
C GLU A 182 -11.64 -1.55 6.13
N SER A 183 -12.71 -0.83 6.45
CA SER A 183 -14.09 -1.22 6.19
C SER A 183 -14.40 -1.40 4.70
N GLY A 184 -13.65 -0.74 3.81
CA GLY A 184 -13.93 -0.64 2.38
C GLY A 184 -14.80 0.56 2.02
N ALA A 185 -15.29 1.33 3.00
CA ALA A 185 -16.13 2.49 2.76
C ALA A 185 -15.39 3.59 1.97
N ALA A 186 -16.12 4.32 1.11
CA ALA A 186 -15.55 5.45 0.39
C ALA A 186 -15.19 6.59 1.37
N ILE A 187 -13.93 6.99 1.38
CA ILE A 187 -13.39 8.05 2.23
C ILE A 187 -12.71 9.08 1.32
N SER A 188 -12.96 10.36 1.56
CA SER A 188 -12.66 11.45 0.61
C SER A 188 -11.18 11.67 0.31
N TYR A 189 -10.28 11.15 1.16
CA TYR A 189 -8.83 11.25 1.03
C TYR A 189 -8.15 9.90 0.78
N PHE A 190 -8.94 8.86 0.47
CA PHE A 190 -8.42 7.57 0.03
C PHE A 190 -8.53 7.44 -1.48
N GLY A 191 -7.44 7.00 -2.10
CA GLY A 191 -7.32 6.82 -3.54
C GLY A 191 -7.27 5.36 -3.95
N PHE A 192 -6.96 5.17 -5.22
CA PHE A 192 -6.51 3.91 -5.78
C PHE A 192 -5.69 4.20 -7.03
N ARG A 193 -4.81 3.27 -7.40
CA ARG A 193 -4.15 3.29 -8.70
C ARG A 193 -4.70 2.22 -9.65
N PRO A 194 -4.85 2.53 -10.95
CA PRO A 194 -5.14 1.53 -11.96
C PRO A 194 -3.86 0.79 -12.37
N THR A 195 -3.98 -0.51 -12.68
CA THR A 195 -2.92 -1.31 -13.31
C THR A 195 -3.38 -1.75 -14.69
N LEU A 196 -2.51 -1.65 -15.69
CA LEU A 196 -2.73 -2.23 -17.01
C LEU A 196 -1.79 -3.41 -17.19
N PHE A 197 -2.36 -4.60 -17.34
CA PHE A 197 -1.61 -5.78 -17.77
C PHE A 197 -1.76 -5.93 -19.28
N VAL A 198 -0.63 -6.02 -19.99
CA VAL A 198 -0.60 -6.24 -21.44
C VAL A 198 0.02 -7.61 -21.69
N GLY A 199 -0.81 -8.59 -21.99
CA GLY A 199 -0.40 -9.97 -22.27
C GLY A 199 -1.58 -10.80 -22.79
N PRO A 200 -1.33 -11.98 -23.38
CA PRO A 200 -2.41 -12.89 -23.79
C PRO A 200 -3.26 -13.27 -22.57
N GLU A 201 -4.57 -13.38 -22.74
CA GLU A 201 -5.45 -13.86 -21.68
C GLU A 201 -4.98 -15.25 -21.23
N LEU A 202 -4.65 -15.38 -19.94
CA LEU A 202 -4.42 -16.66 -19.27
C LEU A 202 -5.76 -17.28 -18.87
#